data_AF-A0A1D1ZW27-F1
#
_entry.id   AF-A0A1D1ZW27-F1
#
_cell.length_a   1.000
_cell.length_b   1.000
_cell.length_c   1.000
_cell.angle_alpha   90.00
_cell.angle_beta   90.00
_cell.angle_gamma   90.00
#
_symmetry.space_group_name_H-M   'P 1'
#
loop_
_entity.id
_entity.type
_entity.pdbx_description
1 polymer ?
#
loop_
_entity_poly.entity_id
_entity_poly.type
_entity_poly.pdbx_seq_one_letter_code
_entity_poly.pdbx_strand_id
1 'polypeptide(L)'
;EEDEEEAGAVEPAPQPLDSRPSVVLHATSDRAVHPSFPHDFEAVYAVSLLAPEPEAPPGWEGREEEAALRAAHPPSAQQRAREAAAAAAAEPEAGAEEEEAEVAPARGAPGSGLQLADLSNPLVMAPDSDGGLDRLPPPPVALALTLSVANTGEEAFTFTTGLRTRLATEDARTHGQYIKAVGLHGKHTLRRESNPARPRIRVENEQAVSFGGRQLDRVYVDCGAREFIAVCPGHAAHVEVKNLRGFDDVALDHPALSYPEEARWSVGIAPARVARPVRLEPGETWTGEAHLIARQEYWDQAPWEREAGLSAVPPPRLDSLRKTKIFQRQPSPARGD
;
A
#
# COMPACT_ATOMS: atom_id res chain seq x y z
N GLU A 1 63.04 19.47 -6.52
CA GLU A 1 62.10 19.27 -7.63
C GLU A 1 61.42 17.94 -7.41
N GLU A 2 60.41 17.93 -6.53
CA GLU A 2 59.45 16.84 -6.40
C GLU A 2 58.11 17.58 -6.28
N ASP A 3 57.38 17.64 -7.40
CA ASP A 3 56.05 18.22 -7.49
C ASP A 3 55.04 17.17 -7.02
N GLU A 4 54.44 17.41 -5.85
CA GLU A 4 53.28 16.67 -5.36
C GLU A 4 52.02 17.20 -6.05
N GLU A 5 51.46 16.41 -6.97
CA GLU A 5 50.17 16.67 -7.60
C GLU A 5 49.03 16.53 -6.58
N GLU A 6 48.51 17.67 -6.15
CA GLU A 6 47.34 17.80 -5.29
C GLU A 6 46.08 17.32 -6.05
N ALA A 7 45.60 16.12 -5.71
CA ALA A 7 44.37 15.57 -6.27
C ALA A 7 43.15 16.40 -5.81
N GLY A 8 42.68 17.27 -6.70
CA GLY A 8 41.50 18.11 -6.48
C GLY A 8 40.26 17.29 -6.14
N ALA A 9 39.66 17.59 -4.99
CA ALA A 9 38.38 17.04 -4.57
C ALA A 9 37.29 17.40 -5.60
N VAL A 10 36.75 16.38 -6.27
CA VAL A 10 35.61 16.53 -7.17
C VAL A 10 34.38 16.86 -6.34
N GLU A 11 33.94 18.11 -6.41
CA GLU A 11 32.71 18.57 -5.77
C GLU A 11 31.52 17.78 -6.35
N PRO A 12 30.70 17.09 -5.53
CA PRO A 12 29.59 16.29 -6.03
C PRO A 12 28.58 17.22 -6.70
N ALA A 13 28.22 16.88 -7.95
CA ALA A 13 27.25 17.65 -8.72
C ALA A 13 25.95 17.84 -7.91
N PRO A 14 25.35 19.05 -7.92
CA PRO A 14 24.13 19.32 -7.18
C PRO A 14 23.03 18.36 -7.66
N GLN A 15 22.54 17.53 -6.74
CA GLN A 15 21.45 16.62 -7.08
C GLN A 15 20.22 17.45 -7.47
N PRO A 16 19.48 17.04 -8.52
CA PRO A 16 18.28 17.75 -8.93
C PRO A 16 17.32 17.85 -7.74
N LEU A 17 16.99 19.08 -7.36
CA LEU A 17 15.98 19.34 -6.34
C LEU A 17 14.67 18.71 -6.81
N ASP A 18 14.25 17.69 -6.07
CA ASP A 18 12.96 17.06 -6.25
C ASP A 18 11.87 18.10 -5.95
N SER A 19 11.20 18.60 -6.99
CA SER A 19 10.17 19.63 -6.90
C SER A 19 8.83 19.10 -6.40
N ARG A 20 8.74 17.81 -6.05
CA ARG A 20 7.50 17.17 -5.62
C ARG A 20 7.14 17.62 -4.20
N PRO A 21 5.84 17.82 -3.90
CA PRO A 21 5.40 18.08 -2.54
C PRO A 21 5.87 16.95 -1.63
N SER A 22 6.65 17.32 -0.63
CA SER A 22 7.16 16.41 0.38
C SER A 22 6.97 17.00 1.76
N VAL A 23 6.75 16.12 2.73
CA VAL A 23 6.73 16.45 4.15
C VAL A 23 7.81 15.60 4.80
N VAL A 24 8.70 16.26 5.53
CA VAL A 24 9.77 15.59 6.28
C VAL A 24 9.58 15.87 7.76
N LEU A 25 9.49 14.81 8.55
CA LEU A 25 9.40 14.84 9.99
C LEU A 25 10.73 14.36 10.57
N HIS A 26 11.28 15.14 11.49
CA HIS A 26 12.52 14.83 12.19
C HIS A 26 12.21 14.54 13.66
N ALA A 27 12.82 13.48 14.18
CA ALA A 27 12.82 13.14 15.59
C ALA A 27 14.23 12.82 16.04
N THR A 28 14.61 13.31 17.21
CA THR A 28 15.91 13.02 17.83
C THR A 28 15.68 12.47 19.23
N SER A 29 16.64 11.74 19.77
CA SER A 29 16.64 11.45 21.20
C SER A 29 16.61 12.76 22.00
N ASP A 30 15.72 12.84 22.97
CA ASP A 30 15.63 13.96 23.89
C ASP A 30 15.26 13.46 25.30
N ARG A 31 15.20 14.37 26.27
CA ARG A 31 14.87 14.03 27.65
C ARG A 31 13.45 13.46 27.82
N ALA A 32 12.54 13.69 26.87
CA ALA A 32 11.17 13.19 26.94
C ALA A 32 11.08 11.74 26.41
N VAL A 33 11.88 11.39 25.40
CA VAL A 33 11.90 10.04 24.80
C VAL A 33 12.82 9.09 25.56
N HIS A 34 13.91 9.58 26.15
CA HIS A 34 14.91 8.74 26.81
C HIS A 34 14.36 7.78 27.89
N PRO A 35 13.32 8.12 28.68
CA PRO A 35 12.75 7.16 29.65
C PRO A 35 12.11 5.93 29.02
N SER A 36 11.58 6.03 27.80
CA SER A 36 10.94 4.91 27.08
C SER A 36 11.88 4.23 26.09
N PHE A 37 12.88 4.95 25.58
CA PHE A 37 13.89 4.44 24.66
C PHE A 37 15.25 5.07 25.00
N PRO A 38 16.08 4.43 25.86
CA PRO A 38 17.29 5.01 26.43
C PRO A 38 18.49 4.90 25.48
N HIS A 39 18.33 5.38 24.25
CA HIS A 39 19.36 5.37 23.22
C HIS A 39 19.40 6.72 22.50
N ASP A 40 20.58 7.11 22.07
CA ASP A 40 20.75 8.31 21.24
C ASP A 40 20.57 7.99 19.77
N PHE A 41 19.64 8.69 19.13
CA PHE A 41 19.28 8.44 17.74
C PHE A 41 18.80 9.71 17.04
N GLU A 42 18.89 9.68 15.72
CA GLU A 42 18.17 10.59 14.82
C GLU A 42 17.28 9.75 13.89
N ALA A 43 16.03 10.18 13.71
CA ALA A 43 15.08 9.56 12.80
C ALA A 43 14.48 10.61 11.86
N VAL A 44 14.49 10.30 10.57
CA VAL A 44 13.94 11.15 9.52
C VAL A 44 12.88 10.36 8.78
N TYR A 45 11.63 10.84 8.82
CA TYR A 45 10.52 10.27 8.09
C TYR A 45 10.06 11.23 6.99
N ALA A 46 10.17 10.81 5.73
CA ALA A 46 9.76 11.58 4.57
C ALA A 46 8.54 10.93 3.90
N VAL A 47 7.58 11.77 3.51
CA VAL A 47 6.43 11.43 2.69
C VAL A 47 6.45 12.32 1.46
N SER A 48 6.50 11.70 0.28
CA SER A 48 6.55 12.45 -0.99
C SER A 48 5.51 11.90 -1.97
N LEU A 49 4.87 12.78 -2.74
CA LEU A 49 4.07 12.36 -3.89
C LEU A 49 5.00 11.81 -4.98
N LEU A 50 4.70 10.64 -5.52
CA LEU A 50 5.40 10.08 -6.66
C LEU A 50 4.80 10.60 -7.96
N ALA A 51 5.63 10.69 -9.00
CA ALA A 51 5.12 10.89 -10.35
C ALA A 51 4.28 9.66 -10.71
N PRO A 52 3.17 9.81 -11.44
CA PRO A 52 2.52 8.66 -12.03
C PRO A 52 3.57 7.93 -12.87
N GLU A 53 3.78 6.65 -12.55
CA GLU A 53 4.70 5.80 -13.27
C GLU A 53 4.32 5.91 -14.76
N PRO A 54 5.23 6.32 -15.66
CA PRO A 54 4.90 6.38 -17.07
C PRO A 54 4.45 4.97 -17.47
N GLU A 55 3.26 4.86 -18.08
CA GLU A 55 2.76 3.56 -18.54
C GLU A 55 3.89 2.88 -19.30
N ALA A 56 4.34 1.74 -18.76
CA ALA A 56 5.42 0.99 -19.36
C ALA A 56 5.01 0.72 -20.82
N PRO A 57 5.85 1.04 -21.81
CA PRO A 57 5.46 0.86 -23.20
C PRO A 57 5.08 -0.61 -23.40
N PRO A 58 4.03 -0.90 -24.19
CA PRO A 58 3.54 -2.26 -24.37
C PRO A 58 4.70 -3.18 -24.79
N GLY A 59 5.00 -4.20 -23.98
CA GLY A 59 6.13 -5.12 -24.15
C GLY A 59 7.33 -4.89 -23.21
N TRP A 60 7.30 -3.88 -22.33
CA TRP A 60 8.35 -3.65 -21.32
C TRP A 60 8.14 -4.55 -20.09
N GLU A 61 8.67 -5.77 -20.11
CA GLU A 61 8.56 -6.74 -19.01
C GLU A 61 9.53 -6.49 -17.84
N GLY A 62 9.85 -5.24 -17.47
CA GLY A 62 10.63 -4.93 -16.25
C GLY A 62 12.03 -5.55 -16.13
N ARG A 63 12.54 -6.23 -17.18
CA ARG A 63 13.78 -7.02 -17.14
C ARG A 63 15.02 -6.16 -16.91
N GLU A 64 15.00 -4.90 -17.35
CA GLU A 64 16.13 -3.98 -17.19
C GLU A 64 16.20 -3.41 -15.76
N GLU A 65 15.06 -3.09 -15.16
CA GLU A 65 14.99 -2.66 -13.76
C GLU A 65 15.31 -3.83 -12.81
N GLU A 66 14.84 -5.03 -13.15
CA GLU A 66 15.23 -6.28 -12.48
C GLU A 66 16.74 -6.56 -12.61
N ALA A 67 17.32 -6.37 -13.80
CA ALA A 67 18.76 -6.51 -14.00
C ALA A 67 19.57 -5.46 -13.22
N ALA A 68 19.09 -4.22 -13.15
CA ALA A 68 19.73 -3.15 -12.39
C ALA A 68 19.69 -3.40 -10.87
N LEU A 69 18.53 -3.79 -10.32
CA LEU A 69 18.40 -4.17 -8.91
C LEU A 69 19.22 -5.42 -8.55
N ARG A 70 19.26 -6.42 -9.43
CA ARG A 70 20.04 -7.65 -9.25
C ARG A 70 21.55 -7.42 -9.39
N ALA A 71 21.97 -6.49 -10.24
CA ALA A 71 23.35 -6.06 -10.38
C ALA A 71 23.82 -5.24 -9.17
N ALA A 72 22.95 -4.40 -8.60
CA ALA A 72 23.24 -3.63 -7.39
C ALA A 72 23.38 -4.50 -6.14
N HIS A 73 22.67 -5.64 -6.08
CA HIS A 73 22.68 -6.56 -4.95
C HIS A 73 22.79 -8.03 -5.40
N PRO A 74 24.02 -8.51 -5.71
CA PRO A 74 24.21 -9.88 -6.17
C PRO A 74 23.79 -10.89 -5.09
N PRO A 75 23.14 -12.02 -5.47
CA PRO A 75 22.68 -13.01 -4.51
C PRO A 75 23.83 -13.63 -3.72
N SER A 76 23.61 -13.84 -2.43
CA SER A 76 24.55 -14.53 -1.54
C SER A 76 24.87 -15.93 -2.08
N ALA A 77 26.04 -16.48 -1.72
CA ALA A 77 26.44 -17.83 -2.14
C ALA A 77 25.39 -18.90 -1.77
N GLN A 78 24.67 -18.69 -0.67
CA GLN A 78 23.61 -19.58 -0.19
C GLN A 78 22.31 -19.47 -1.01
N GLN A 79 21.98 -18.28 -1.53
CA GLN A 79 20.87 -18.10 -2.46
C GLN A 79 21.16 -18.71 -3.83
N ARG A 80 22.39 -18.53 -4.33
CA ARG A 80 22.85 -19.15 -5.60
C ARG A 80 22.74 -20.68 -5.56
N ALA A 81 23.08 -21.29 -4.42
CA ALA A 81 22.97 -22.75 -4.25
C ALA A 81 21.51 -23.24 -4.25
N ARG A 82 20.57 -22.45 -3.69
CA ARG A 82 19.14 -22.78 -3.67
C ARG A 82 18.49 -22.61 -5.04
N GLU A 83 18.82 -21.55 -5.75
CA GLU A 83 18.33 -21.30 -7.12
C GLU A 83 18.82 -22.37 -8.10
N ALA A 84 20.08 -22.79 -8.00
CA ALA A 84 20.62 -23.90 -8.80
C ALA A 84 19.90 -25.24 -8.52
N ALA A 85 19.55 -25.51 -7.26
CA ALA A 85 18.80 -26.71 -6.89
C ALA A 85 17.34 -26.67 -7.39
N ALA A 86 16.71 -25.50 -7.41
CA ALA A 86 15.36 -25.32 -7.94
C ALA A 86 15.31 -25.42 -9.47
N ALA A 87 16.29 -24.86 -10.17
CA ALA A 87 16.39 -24.96 -11.63
C ALA A 87 16.63 -26.40 -12.10
N ALA A 88 17.36 -27.21 -11.32
CA ALA A 88 17.56 -28.64 -11.60
C ALA A 88 16.29 -29.50 -11.39
N ALA A 89 15.26 -28.97 -10.72
CA ALA A 89 14.02 -29.69 -10.45
C ALA A 89 12.89 -29.36 -11.44
N ALA A 90 13.09 -28.42 -12.36
CA ALA A 90 12.09 -27.95 -13.32
C ALA A 90 12.56 -28.25 -14.76
N GLU A 91 12.44 -29.51 -15.19
CA GLU A 91 12.32 -29.82 -16.63
C GLU A 91 10.82 -29.87 -17.01
N PRO A 92 10.41 -29.29 -18.15
CA PRO A 92 8.99 -29.21 -18.50
C PRO A 92 8.52 -30.41 -19.34
N GLU A 93 7.38 -31.00 -18.95
CA GLU A 93 6.57 -31.78 -19.88
C GLU A 93 5.78 -30.84 -20.81
N ALA A 94 5.86 -31.15 -22.10
CA ALA A 94 5.23 -30.42 -23.18
C ALA A 94 3.79 -30.91 -23.43
N GLY A 95 2.92 -29.97 -23.84
CA GLY A 95 1.80 -30.25 -24.73
C GLY A 95 0.41 -29.91 -24.18
N ALA A 96 -0.23 -28.90 -24.78
CA ALA A 96 -1.49 -29.04 -25.53
C ALA A 96 -2.05 -27.66 -25.88
N GLU A 97 -2.32 -27.48 -27.17
CA GLU A 97 -2.97 -26.35 -27.83
C GLU A 97 -4.51 -26.43 -27.64
N GLU A 98 -5.21 -25.29 -27.65
CA GLU A 98 -6.62 -25.10 -28.06
C GLU A 98 -6.93 -23.58 -27.98
N GLU A 99 -6.93 -22.83 -29.09
CA GLU A 99 -7.97 -22.57 -30.11
C GLU A 99 -8.85 -21.34 -29.80
N GLU A 100 -8.80 -20.39 -30.73
CA GLU A 100 -9.39 -19.04 -30.72
C GLU A 100 -10.90 -19.03 -31.03
N ALA A 101 -11.64 -18.05 -30.50
CA ALA A 101 -12.90 -17.61 -31.11
C ALA A 101 -13.13 -16.09 -30.96
N GLU A 102 -13.23 -15.45 -32.11
CA GLU A 102 -13.36 -14.02 -32.40
C GLU A 102 -14.84 -13.62 -32.58
N VAL A 103 -15.31 -12.50 -31.99
CA VAL A 103 -16.52 -11.77 -32.46
C VAL A 103 -16.38 -10.27 -32.17
N ALA A 104 -16.54 -9.43 -33.20
CA ALA A 104 -16.54 -7.97 -33.17
C ALA A 104 -17.90 -7.38 -33.67
N PRO A 105 -18.10 -6.06 -33.86
CA PRO A 105 -18.81 -5.17 -32.92
C PRO A 105 -19.99 -4.39 -33.57
N ALA A 106 -20.70 -3.55 -32.80
CA ALA A 106 -21.67 -2.60 -33.38
C ALA A 106 -21.69 -1.22 -32.68
N ARG A 107 -21.84 -0.19 -33.54
CA ARG A 107 -21.66 1.27 -33.35
C ARG A 107 -22.94 2.00 -32.88
N GLY A 108 -22.77 3.19 -32.30
CA GLY A 108 -23.78 4.27 -32.37
C GLY A 108 -23.55 5.47 -31.42
N ALA A 109 -23.30 6.65 -31.98
CA ALA A 109 -23.36 8.00 -31.36
C ALA A 109 -24.24 8.89 -32.29
N PRO A 110 -24.45 10.23 -32.10
CA PRO A 110 -24.08 11.16 -31.02
C PRO A 110 -25.20 12.15 -30.61
N GLY A 111 -24.95 13.09 -29.68
CA GLY A 111 -25.81 14.26 -29.46
C GLY A 111 -25.33 15.26 -28.39
N SER A 112 -24.77 16.39 -28.84
CA SER A 112 -24.13 17.45 -28.06
C SER A 112 -25.09 18.49 -27.44
N GLY A 113 -24.67 19.16 -26.36
CA GLY A 113 -25.28 20.42 -25.89
C GLY A 113 -24.60 21.03 -24.65
N LEU A 114 -23.68 21.99 -24.85
CA LEU A 114 -23.00 22.80 -23.83
C LEU A 114 -23.89 23.95 -23.32
N GLN A 115 -23.82 24.27 -22.01
CA GLN A 115 -23.71 25.65 -21.51
C GLN A 115 -23.18 25.74 -20.06
N LEU A 116 -22.17 26.60 -19.88
CA LEU A 116 -21.59 27.20 -18.66
C LEU A 116 -22.67 27.92 -17.81
N ALA A 117 -22.61 28.12 -16.49
CA ALA A 117 -21.54 28.19 -15.49
C ALA A 117 -22.15 28.07 -14.07
N ASP A 118 -21.38 27.64 -13.05
CA ASP A 118 -21.06 28.47 -11.86
C ASP A 118 -19.99 27.79 -10.98
N LEU A 119 -19.08 28.60 -10.44
CA LEU A 119 -17.81 28.20 -9.80
C LEU A 119 -17.93 28.25 -8.27
N SER A 120 -18.10 27.09 -7.60
CA SER A 120 -17.69 26.90 -6.18
C SER A 120 -17.84 25.45 -5.69
N ASN A 121 -16.88 24.56 -6.02
CA ASN A 121 -16.53 23.36 -5.23
C ASN A 121 -15.28 22.63 -5.83
N PRO A 122 -14.16 22.39 -5.10
CA PRO A 122 -13.07 21.57 -5.63
C PRO A 122 -13.32 20.10 -5.27
N LEU A 123 -14.32 19.49 -5.93
CA LEU A 123 -14.64 18.05 -6.09
C LEU A 123 -16.16 17.90 -6.28
N VAL A 124 -16.69 18.53 -7.33
CA VAL A 124 -18.02 18.20 -7.86
C VAL A 124 -17.82 17.60 -9.23
N MET A 125 -18.14 16.32 -9.34
CA MET A 125 -18.32 15.62 -10.60
C MET A 125 -19.41 16.33 -11.40
N ALA A 126 -19.04 16.85 -12.57
CA ALA A 126 -19.99 17.42 -13.52
C ALA A 126 -21.01 16.35 -13.97
N PRO A 127 -22.28 16.72 -14.25
CA PRO A 127 -23.29 15.77 -14.68
C PRO A 127 -23.01 15.27 -16.10
N ASP A 128 -23.42 14.03 -16.31
CA ASP A 128 -23.24 13.22 -17.51
C ASP A 128 -23.54 14.00 -18.80
N SER A 129 -22.53 14.06 -19.67
CA SER A 129 -22.70 14.43 -21.06
C SER A 129 -22.41 13.18 -21.88
N ASP A 130 -23.46 12.64 -22.50
CA ASP A 130 -23.42 11.51 -23.41
C ASP A 130 -22.37 11.72 -24.51
N GLY A 131 -21.33 10.89 -24.49
CA GLY A 131 -20.25 10.92 -25.45
C GLY A 131 -19.14 9.98 -25.02
N GLY A 132 -19.31 8.70 -25.34
CA GLY A 132 -18.32 7.63 -25.12
C GLY A 132 -17.00 7.91 -25.83
N LEU A 133 -16.16 8.71 -25.20
CA LEU A 133 -14.73 8.65 -25.34
C LEU A 133 -14.24 7.87 -24.13
N ASP A 134 -13.53 6.77 -24.40
CA ASP A 134 -12.76 6.00 -23.43
C ASP A 134 -11.92 6.97 -22.59
N ARG A 135 -12.48 7.40 -21.46
CA ARG A 135 -11.78 8.22 -20.51
C ARG A 135 -10.92 7.23 -19.76
N LEU A 136 -9.67 7.09 -20.22
CA LEU A 136 -8.66 6.32 -19.51
C LEU A 136 -8.74 6.70 -18.02
N PRO A 137 -8.71 5.72 -17.11
CA PRO A 137 -8.76 6.01 -15.69
C PRO A 137 -7.68 7.05 -15.35
N PRO A 138 -7.96 7.97 -14.40
CA PRO A 138 -6.93 8.89 -13.95
C PRO A 138 -5.71 8.09 -13.49
N PRO A 139 -4.49 8.57 -13.78
CA PRO A 139 -3.28 7.84 -13.43
C PRO A 139 -3.23 7.61 -11.91
N PRO A 140 -2.64 6.49 -11.46
CA PRO A 140 -2.57 6.17 -10.04
C PRO A 140 -1.82 7.27 -9.29
N VAL A 141 -2.29 7.58 -8.08
CA VAL A 141 -1.60 8.50 -7.17
C VAL A 141 -0.80 7.66 -6.20
N ALA A 142 0.51 7.90 -6.14
CA ALA A 142 1.39 7.13 -5.27
C ALA A 142 2.11 8.03 -4.26
N LEU A 143 2.29 7.51 -3.04
CA LEU A 143 3.06 8.12 -1.97
C LEU A 143 4.30 7.28 -1.73
N ALA A 144 5.48 7.91 -1.79
CA ALA A 144 6.72 7.34 -1.30
C ALA A 144 6.87 7.65 0.20
N LEU A 145 7.13 6.61 0.98
CA LEU A 145 7.34 6.68 2.41
C LEU A 145 8.76 6.19 2.72
N THR A 146 9.59 7.03 3.30
CA THR A 146 10.97 6.69 3.65
C THR A 146 11.23 7.00 5.11
N LEU A 147 11.72 6.02 5.88
CA LEU A 147 12.17 6.20 7.25
C LEU A 147 13.66 5.88 7.34
N SER A 148 14.45 6.84 7.80
CA SER A 148 15.85 6.64 8.17
C SER A 148 15.99 6.72 9.68
N VAL A 149 16.76 5.82 10.28
CA VAL A 149 17.11 5.83 11.71
C VAL A 149 18.62 5.66 11.84
N ALA A 150 19.29 6.65 12.42
CA ALA A 150 20.72 6.66 12.67
C ALA A 150 21.00 6.50 14.16
N ASN A 151 22.00 5.67 14.50
CA ASN A 151 22.52 5.59 15.85
C ASN A 151 23.57 6.68 16.05
N THR A 152 23.25 7.68 16.86
CA THR A 152 24.13 8.82 17.17
C THR A 152 24.83 8.66 18.52
N GLY A 153 24.56 7.56 19.23
CA GLY A 153 25.16 7.24 20.52
C GLY A 153 26.43 6.40 20.41
N GLU A 154 26.95 6.01 21.57
CA GLU A 154 28.17 5.20 21.70
C GLU A 154 27.90 3.69 21.84
N GLU A 155 26.64 3.30 22.05
CA GLU A 155 26.24 1.91 22.26
C GLU A 155 25.33 1.41 21.13
N ALA A 156 25.46 0.13 20.79
CA ALA A 156 24.55 -0.52 19.85
C ALA A 156 23.15 -0.65 20.43
N PHE A 157 22.11 -0.46 19.62
CA PHE A 157 20.74 -0.70 20.03
C PHE A 157 19.96 -1.54 19.02
N THR A 158 18.86 -2.12 19.49
CA THR A 158 17.97 -2.95 18.68
C THR A 158 16.56 -2.37 18.72
N PHE A 159 15.90 -2.30 17.56
CA PHE A 159 14.55 -1.79 17.46
C PHE A 159 13.72 -2.53 16.41
N THR A 160 12.41 -2.37 16.54
CA THR A 160 11.42 -2.71 15.50
C THR A 160 10.70 -1.44 15.09
N THR A 161 10.23 -1.37 13.86
CA THR A 161 9.55 -0.17 13.37
C THR A 161 8.40 -0.50 12.43
N GLY A 162 7.51 0.47 12.22
CA GLY A 162 6.47 0.40 11.21
C GLY A 162 5.79 1.75 11.01
N LEU A 163 5.43 2.04 9.77
CA LEU A 163 4.78 3.28 9.36
C LEU A 163 3.27 3.12 9.47
N ARG A 164 2.70 3.45 10.64
CA ARG A 164 1.27 3.25 10.91
C ARG A 164 0.40 4.22 10.13
N THR A 165 -0.02 3.82 8.94
CA THR A 165 -0.90 4.60 8.07
C THR A 165 -2.37 4.26 8.35
N ARG A 166 -3.20 5.30 8.47
CA ARG A 166 -4.67 5.17 8.51
C ARG A 166 -5.22 5.42 7.12
N LEU A 167 -5.84 4.39 6.52
CA LEU A 167 -6.55 4.52 5.26
C LEU A 167 -8.01 4.83 5.55
N ALA A 168 -8.51 5.89 4.94
CA ALA A 168 -9.92 6.22 4.99
C ALA A 168 -10.73 5.14 4.26
N THR A 169 -11.87 4.77 4.84
CA THR A 169 -12.78 3.76 4.29
C THR A 169 -14.19 4.29 4.19
N GLU A 170 -15.02 3.59 3.43
CA GLU A 170 -16.46 3.69 3.57
C GLU A 170 -16.90 3.34 4.99
N ASP A 171 -18.14 3.69 5.32
CA ASP A 171 -18.74 3.38 6.61
C ASP A 171 -18.72 1.86 6.85
N ALA A 172 -17.88 1.40 7.79
CA ALA A 172 -17.74 -0.01 8.09
C ALA A 172 -19.05 -0.68 8.56
N ARG A 173 -20.06 0.09 9.00
CA ARG A 173 -21.38 -0.46 9.35
C ARG A 173 -22.20 -0.89 8.15
N THR A 174 -22.00 -0.24 7.00
CA THR A 174 -22.77 -0.50 5.77
C THR A 174 -21.93 -1.20 4.71
N HIS A 175 -20.61 -0.98 4.71
CA HIS A 175 -19.67 -1.49 3.71
C HIS A 175 -18.60 -2.43 4.28
N GLY A 176 -18.66 -2.79 5.58
CA GLY A 176 -17.60 -3.54 6.25
C GLY A 176 -17.21 -4.88 5.61
N GLN A 177 -18.13 -5.54 4.91
CA GLN A 177 -17.84 -6.78 4.18
C GLN A 177 -16.98 -6.57 2.92
N TYR A 178 -16.84 -5.33 2.46
CA TYR A 178 -15.99 -4.91 1.34
C TYR A 178 -14.69 -4.26 1.80
N ILE A 179 -14.56 -3.98 3.10
CA ILE A 179 -13.34 -3.47 3.71
C ILE A 179 -12.46 -4.67 4.04
N LYS A 180 -11.45 -4.92 3.20
CA LYS A 180 -10.60 -6.12 3.28
C LYS A 180 -9.18 -5.84 2.79
N ALA A 181 -8.23 -6.64 3.24
CA ALA A 181 -6.89 -6.73 2.67
C ALA A 181 -6.75 -8.03 1.88
N VAL A 182 -6.03 -8.01 0.76
CA VAL A 182 -5.77 -9.18 -0.10
C VAL A 182 -4.27 -9.38 -0.29
N GLY A 183 -3.89 -10.53 -0.86
CA GLY A 183 -2.49 -10.82 -1.18
C GLY A 183 -1.65 -11.29 0.02
N LEU A 184 -2.33 -11.68 1.10
CA LEU A 184 -1.70 -12.12 2.36
C LEU A 184 -1.87 -13.62 2.61
N HIS A 185 -2.52 -14.33 1.69
CA HIS A 185 -2.70 -15.79 1.76
C HIS A 185 -1.34 -16.51 1.79
N GLY A 186 -1.23 -17.55 2.62
CA GLY A 186 -0.02 -18.34 2.78
C GLY A 186 1.08 -17.66 3.62
N LYS A 187 0.93 -16.38 4.00
CA LYS A 187 1.93 -15.67 4.81
C LYS A 187 1.90 -16.12 6.26
N HIS A 188 3.09 -16.15 6.88
CA HIS A 188 3.19 -16.30 8.32
C HIS A 188 2.70 -15.05 9.02
N THR A 189 1.97 -15.22 10.11
CA THR A 189 1.33 -14.13 10.85
C THR A 189 1.69 -14.17 12.32
N LEU A 190 2.01 -13.01 12.88
CA LEU A 190 2.06 -12.75 14.31
C LEU A 190 0.73 -12.11 14.72
N ARG A 191 -0.16 -12.91 15.31
CA ARG A 191 -1.50 -12.49 15.75
C ARG A 191 -1.47 -11.98 17.18
N ARG A 192 -1.67 -10.67 17.36
CA ARG A 192 -1.54 -9.94 18.64
C ARG A 192 -2.87 -9.64 19.31
N GLU A 193 -4.00 -9.91 18.65
CA GLU A 193 -5.35 -9.51 19.10
C GLU A 193 -5.72 -10.04 20.48
N SER A 194 -5.26 -11.25 20.83
CA SER A 194 -5.54 -11.83 22.16
C SER A 194 -4.53 -11.40 23.23
N ASN A 195 -3.26 -11.29 22.86
CA ASN A 195 -2.17 -10.92 23.77
C ASN A 195 -0.97 -10.40 22.97
N PRO A 196 -0.74 -9.08 22.93
CA PRO A 196 0.39 -8.49 22.20
C PRO A 196 1.76 -8.94 22.72
N ALA A 197 1.87 -9.28 24.01
CA ALA A 197 3.13 -9.73 24.62
C ALA A 197 3.46 -11.20 24.29
N ARG A 198 2.49 -11.97 23.80
CA ARG A 198 2.66 -13.37 23.40
C ARG A 198 1.87 -13.63 22.10
N PRO A 199 2.34 -13.08 20.96
CA PRO A 199 1.66 -13.23 19.69
C PRO A 199 1.55 -14.71 19.30
N ARG A 200 0.42 -15.10 18.72
CA ARG A 200 0.24 -16.44 18.16
C ARG A 200 0.79 -16.48 16.75
N ILE A 201 1.62 -17.46 16.44
CA ILE A 201 2.12 -17.69 15.09
C ILE A 201 1.13 -18.59 14.35
N ARG A 202 0.69 -18.15 13.17
CA ARG A 202 -0.21 -18.89 12.27
C ARG A 202 0.18 -18.65 10.82
N VAL A 203 -0.29 -19.51 9.92
CA VAL A 203 -0.32 -19.21 8.48
C VAL A 203 -1.69 -18.61 8.17
N GLU A 204 -1.72 -17.55 7.37
CA GLU A 204 -2.98 -17.02 6.86
C GLU A 204 -3.53 -17.93 5.77
N ASN A 205 -4.72 -18.47 6.01
CA ASN A 205 -5.37 -19.39 5.05
C ASN A 205 -6.51 -18.70 4.32
N GLU A 206 -6.96 -17.54 4.79
CA GLU A 206 -7.98 -16.75 4.12
C GLU A 206 -7.39 -16.07 2.87
N GLN A 207 -8.16 -16.03 1.78
CA GLN A 207 -7.76 -15.32 0.56
C GLN A 207 -7.82 -13.80 0.73
N ALA A 208 -8.71 -13.34 1.60
CA ALA A 208 -8.86 -11.95 1.95
C ALA A 208 -9.12 -11.83 3.46
N VAL A 209 -8.49 -10.84 4.07
CA VAL A 209 -8.58 -10.56 5.49
C VAL A 209 -9.59 -9.43 5.67
N SER A 210 -10.78 -9.76 6.16
CA SER A 210 -11.82 -8.76 6.42
C SER A 210 -11.52 -7.98 7.69
N PHE A 211 -11.72 -6.66 7.62
CA PHE A 211 -11.64 -5.80 8.80
C PHE A 211 -12.93 -5.84 9.64
N GLY A 212 -14.06 -6.23 9.02
CA GLY A 212 -15.14 -7.05 9.60
C GLY A 212 -15.74 -6.70 10.96
N GLY A 213 -15.52 -5.48 11.46
CA GLY A 213 -15.97 -5.01 12.77
C GLY A 213 -15.37 -5.69 14.00
N ARG A 214 -14.35 -6.53 13.80
CA ARG A 214 -13.59 -7.18 14.88
C ARG A 214 -12.29 -6.43 15.13
N GLN A 215 -11.70 -6.66 16.29
CA GLN A 215 -10.34 -6.17 16.53
C GLN A 215 -9.40 -6.95 15.62
N LEU A 216 -8.56 -6.22 14.90
CA LEU A 216 -7.47 -6.77 14.11
C LEU A 216 -6.17 -6.16 14.61
N ASP A 217 -5.17 -7.02 14.81
CA ASP A 217 -3.81 -6.63 15.16
C ASP A 217 -2.91 -7.79 14.75
N ARG A 218 -2.50 -7.77 13.48
CA ARG A 218 -1.72 -8.84 12.86
C ARG A 218 -0.51 -8.26 12.15
N VAL A 219 0.61 -8.96 12.24
CA VAL A 219 1.79 -8.70 11.39
C VAL A 219 1.97 -9.89 10.46
N TYR A 220 2.06 -9.62 9.16
CA TYR A 220 2.37 -10.57 8.11
C TYR A 220 3.86 -10.48 7.83
N VAL A 221 4.52 -11.63 7.85
CA VAL A 221 5.99 -11.73 7.76
C VAL A 221 6.40 -12.06 6.33
N ASP A 222 7.53 -11.52 5.90
CA ASP A 222 8.11 -11.72 4.57
C ASP A 222 7.19 -11.22 3.43
N CYS A 223 6.71 -9.99 3.60
CA CYS A 223 5.94 -9.18 2.67
C CYS A 223 6.85 -8.14 1.97
N GLY A 224 7.83 -8.62 1.19
CA GLY A 224 8.77 -7.75 0.45
C GLY A 224 8.23 -7.20 -0.87
N ALA A 225 9.11 -6.60 -1.68
CA ALA A 225 8.75 -5.80 -2.87
C ALA A 225 7.98 -6.54 -3.97
N ARG A 226 8.08 -7.88 -4.02
CA ARG A 226 7.47 -8.71 -5.07
C ARG A 226 6.03 -9.13 -4.74
N GLU A 227 5.59 -8.90 -3.52
CA GLU A 227 4.28 -9.33 -3.06
C GLU A 227 3.23 -8.31 -3.48
N PHE A 228 2.17 -8.78 -4.12
CA PHE A 228 0.99 -7.96 -4.34
C PHE A 228 0.19 -7.92 -3.05
N ILE A 229 0.13 -6.76 -2.39
CA ILE A 229 -0.68 -6.56 -1.18
C ILE A 229 -1.53 -5.32 -1.43
N ALA A 230 -2.83 -5.44 -1.21
CA ALA A 230 -3.75 -4.33 -1.40
C ALA A 230 -4.82 -4.26 -0.31
N VAL A 231 -5.26 -3.04 0.00
CA VAL A 231 -6.38 -2.76 0.90
C VAL A 231 -7.52 -2.17 0.10
N CYS A 232 -8.68 -2.80 0.18
CA CYS A 232 -9.93 -2.30 -0.37
C CYS A 232 -10.66 -1.50 0.72
N PRO A 233 -10.91 -0.19 0.51
CA PRO A 233 -11.54 0.70 1.49
C PRO A 233 -13.08 0.58 1.52
N GLY A 234 -13.67 -0.41 0.84
CA GLY A 234 -15.12 -0.62 0.81
C GLY A 234 -15.83 -0.11 -0.46
N HIS A 235 -15.06 0.40 -1.43
CA HIS A 235 -15.52 0.73 -2.78
C HIS A 235 -14.59 0.13 -3.85
N ALA A 236 -14.75 0.52 -5.12
CA ALA A 236 -14.02 -0.07 -6.25
C ALA A 236 -12.51 0.24 -6.28
N ALA A 237 -12.05 1.21 -5.49
CA ALA A 237 -10.63 1.54 -5.43
C ALA A 237 -9.87 0.55 -4.56
N HIS A 238 -8.55 0.58 -4.63
CA HIS A 238 -7.67 -0.06 -3.66
C HIS A 238 -6.38 0.74 -3.48
N VAL A 239 -5.71 0.47 -2.36
CA VAL A 239 -4.37 0.98 -2.08
C VAL A 239 -3.42 -0.21 -2.06
N GLU A 240 -2.49 -0.25 -3.02
CA GLU A 240 -1.40 -1.22 -3.04
C GLU A 240 -0.29 -0.79 -2.08
N VAL A 241 0.31 -1.76 -1.39
CA VAL A 241 1.46 -1.55 -0.52
C VAL A 241 2.66 -2.27 -1.11
N LYS A 242 3.66 -1.49 -1.53
CA LYS A 242 4.92 -2.02 -2.04
C LYS A 242 6.04 -1.71 -1.06
N ASN A 243 6.49 -2.72 -0.33
CA ASN A 243 7.65 -2.62 0.55
C ASN A 243 8.94 -2.78 -0.26
N LEU A 244 9.63 -1.69 -0.59
CA LEU A 244 10.78 -1.74 -1.49
C LEU A 244 12.06 -2.22 -0.80
N ARG A 245 12.38 -1.65 0.37
CA ARG A 245 13.57 -2.02 1.15
C ARG A 245 13.36 -1.76 2.64
N GLY A 246 14.09 -2.51 3.46
CA GLY A 246 14.12 -2.36 4.93
C GLY A 246 12.86 -2.88 5.63
N PHE A 247 11.68 -2.55 5.09
CA PHE A 247 10.40 -3.11 5.49
C PHE A 247 10.21 -4.47 4.84
N ASP A 248 10.12 -5.53 5.65
CA ASP A 248 9.90 -6.89 5.17
C ASP A 248 8.58 -7.47 5.69
N ASP A 249 7.85 -6.72 6.51
CA ASP A 249 6.60 -7.14 7.12
C ASP A 249 5.50 -6.13 6.77
N VAL A 250 4.24 -6.56 6.85
CA VAL A 250 3.08 -5.68 6.77
C VAL A 250 2.23 -5.89 8.02
N ALA A 251 1.95 -4.82 8.77
CA ALA A 251 1.01 -4.88 9.88
C ALA A 251 -0.36 -4.36 9.46
N LEU A 252 -1.41 -5.07 9.86
CA LEU A 252 -2.80 -4.62 9.76
C LEU A 252 -3.37 -4.40 11.16
N ASP A 253 -4.01 -3.26 11.37
CA ASP A 253 -4.67 -2.95 12.64
C ASP A 253 -6.07 -2.34 12.46
N HIS A 254 -6.99 -2.73 13.34
CA HIS A 254 -8.33 -2.16 13.40
C HIS A 254 -8.86 -2.27 14.83
N PRO A 255 -9.27 -1.16 15.48
CA PRO A 255 -9.63 -1.17 16.90
C PRO A 255 -11.00 -1.79 17.23
N ALA A 256 -11.62 -2.57 16.32
CA ALA A 256 -13.02 -3.05 16.37
C ALA A 256 -14.11 -1.96 16.41
N LEU A 257 -15.34 -2.31 15.97
CA LEU A 257 -16.49 -1.38 15.99
C LEU A 257 -16.98 -0.98 17.39
N SER A 258 -16.51 -1.65 18.44
CA SER A 258 -16.76 -1.25 19.83
C SER A 258 -16.11 0.09 20.20
N TYR A 259 -15.18 0.59 19.38
CA TYR A 259 -14.60 1.93 19.46
C TYR A 259 -15.05 2.76 18.24
N PRO A 260 -16.30 3.27 18.26
CA PRO A 260 -17.09 3.47 17.05
C PRO A 260 -16.69 4.66 16.17
N GLU A 261 -15.87 5.59 16.64
CA GLU A 261 -15.53 6.79 15.84
C GLU A 261 -14.37 6.49 14.87
N GLU A 262 -13.23 6.02 15.37
CA GLU A 262 -12.06 5.71 14.53
C GLU A 262 -12.26 4.43 13.70
N ALA A 263 -12.86 3.41 14.29
CA ALA A 263 -13.04 2.09 13.69
C ALA A 263 -14.09 2.06 12.57
N ARG A 264 -14.86 3.14 12.40
CA ARG A 264 -15.95 3.19 11.42
C ARG A 264 -15.47 3.67 10.06
N TRP A 265 -14.44 4.50 10.02
CA TRP A 265 -14.04 5.25 8.83
C TRP A 265 -12.58 5.05 8.46
N SER A 266 -11.88 4.16 9.17
CA SER A 266 -10.48 3.91 8.86
C SER A 266 -10.02 2.51 9.21
N VAL A 267 -9.03 2.04 8.45
CA VAL A 267 -8.26 0.83 8.76
C VAL A 267 -6.77 1.16 8.83
N GLY A 268 -6.04 0.43 9.66
CA GLY A 268 -4.60 0.56 9.80
C GLY A 268 -3.85 -0.40 8.88
N ILE A 269 -2.89 0.12 8.14
CA ILE A 269 -1.87 -0.66 7.44
C ILE A 269 -0.49 -0.03 7.68
N ALA A 270 0.54 -0.87 7.81
CA ALA A 270 1.89 -0.40 8.01
C ALA A 270 2.92 -1.27 7.27
N PRO A 271 3.69 -0.69 6.34
CA PRO A 271 5.04 -1.16 6.04
C PRO A 271 5.84 -1.27 7.33
N ALA A 272 6.42 -2.43 7.60
CA ALA A 272 6.98 -2.72 8.92
C ALA A 272 8.23 -3.60 8.90
N ARG A 273 8.94 -3.56 10.02
CA ARG A 273 10.10 -4.40 10.36
C ARG A 273 9.95 -4.81 11.82
N VAL A 274 9.28 -5.93 12.05
CA VAL A 274 8.85 -6.41 13.37
C VAL A 274 9.35 -7.82 13.67
N ALA A 275 9.20 -8.75 12.73
CA ALA A 275 9.59 -10.15 12.95
C ALA A 275 11.11 -10.31 13.08
N ARG A 276 11.87 -9.43 12.42
CA ARG A 276 13.34 -9.39 12.44
C ARG A 276 13.80 -8.01 12.91
N PRO A 277 14.01 -7.79 14.22
CA PRO A 277 14.49 -6.52 14.73
C PRO A 277 15.79 -6.06 14.05
N VAL A 278 15.92 -4.76 13.87
CA VAL A 278 17.13 -4.12 13.34
C VAL A 278 18.06 -3.87 14.51
N ARG A 279 19.34 -4.22 14.34
CA ARG A 279 20.41 -3.83 15.25
C ARG A 279 21.27 -2.79 14.54
N LEU A 280 21.55 -1.67 15.21
CA LEU A 280 22.45 -0.63 14.72
C LEU A 280 23.64 -0.49 15.66
N GLU A 281 24.84 -0.61 15.11
CA GLU A 281 26.07 -0.24 15.78
C GLU A 281 26.22 1.31 15.80
N PRO A 282 27.09 1.86 16.66
CA PRO A 282 27.35 3.31 16.71
C PRO A 282 27.73 3.89 15.34
N GLY A 283 27.06 4.97 14.93
CA GLY A 283 27.25 5.61 13.64
C GLY A 283 26.58 4.92 12.44
N GLU A 284 25.97 3.75 12.62
CA GLU A 284 25.21 3.10 11.56
C GLU A 284 23.84 3.74 11.35
N THR A 285 23.31 3.56 10.13
CA THR A 285 21.99 4.05 9.74
C THR A 285 21.21 2.94 9.05
N TRP A 286 19.95 2.77 9.43
CA TRP A 286 18.99 1.90 8.76
C TRP A 286 17.99 2.74 7.96
N THR A 287 17.58 2.24 6.80
CA THR A 287 16.56 2.88 5.97
C THR A 287 15.50 1.89 5.53
N GLY A 288 14.24 2.26 5.74
CA GLY A 288 13.07 1.59 5.20
C GLY A 288 12.37 2.46 4.15
N GLU A 289 11.92 1.84 3.06
CA GLU A 289 11.20 2.50 1.98
C GLU A 289 10.01 1.66 1.54
N ALA A 290 8.86 2.31 1.43
CA ALA A 290 7.63 1.69 0.94
C ALA A 290 6.80 2.69 0.15
N HIS A 291 6.04 2.19 -0.83
CA HIS A 291 5.10 2.99 -1.61
C HIS A 291 3.67 2.58 -1.29
N LEU A 292 2.78 3.57 -1.20
CA LEU A 292 1.33 3.38 -1.16
C LEU A 292 0.76 3.90 -2.47
N ILE A 293 0.14 3.02 -3.27
CA ILE A 293 -0.34 3.35 -4.61
C ILE A 293 -1.86 3.25 -4.63
N ALA A 294 -2.54 4.39 -4.74
CA ALA A 294 -3.98 4.45 -4.86
C ALA A 294 -4.41 4.23 -6.32
N ARG A 295 -5.26 3.24 -6.53
CA ARG A 295 -5.87 2.90 -7.82
C ARG A 295 -7.37 3.11 -7.74
N GLN A 296 -7.96 3.73 -8.76
CA GLN A 296 -9.40 4.04 -8.79
C GLN A 296 -10.27 2.87 -9.26
N GLU A 297 -9.65 1.84 -9.81
CA GLU A 297 -10.31 0.67 -10.36
C GLU A 297 -9.81 -0.59 -9.65
N TYR A 298 -10.69 -1.58 -9.55
CA TYR A 298 -10.34 -2.90 -9.06
C TYR A 298 -9.37 -3.53 -10.06
N TRP A 299 -8.37 -4.28 -9.59
CA TRP A 299 -7.54 -5.08 -10.50
C TRP A 299 -8.41 -6.08 -11.26
N ASP A 300 -7.97 -6.49 -12.44
CA ASP A 300 -8.58 -7.60 -13.16
C ASP A 300 -8.58 -8.83 -12.25
N GLN A 301 -9.77 -9.26 -11.82
CA GLN A 301 -9.90 -10.37 -10.88
C GLN A 301 -9.15 -11.58 -11.40
N ALA A 302 -8.24 -12.07 -10.58
CA ALA A 302 -7.50 -13.25 -10.92
C ALA A 302 -8.46 -14.44 -11.07
N PRO A 303 -8.19 -15.41 -11.97
CA PRO A 303 -9.08 -16.53 -12.23
C PRO A 303 -9.56 -17.26 -10.96
N TRP A 304 -8.68 -17.43 -9.96
CA TRP A 304 -9.01 -18.08 -8.69
C TRP A 304 -9.99 -17.28 -7.81
N GLU A 305 -10.03 -15.96 -7.91
CA GLU A 305 -11.05 -15.14 -7.22
C GLU A 305 -12.44 -15.34 -7.84
N ARG A 306 -12.49 -15.57 -9.16
CA ARG A 306 -13.74 -15.89 -9.88
C ARG A 306 -14.23 -17.30 -9.54
N GLU A 307 -13.31 -18.28 -9.53
CA GLU A 307 -13.60 -19.70 -9.26
C GLU A 307 -14.05 -19.96 -7.83
N ALA A 308 -13.48 -19.26 -6.84
CA ALA A 308 -13.83 -19.43 -5.43
C ALA A 308 -15.24 -18.89 -5.07
N GLY A 309 -15.99 -18.36 -6.05
CA GLY A 309 -17.26 -17.69 -5.78
C GLY A 309 -17.09 -16.46 -4.87
N LEU A 310 -15.85 -15.96 -4.72
CA LEU A 310 -15.50 -14.72 -4.05
C LEU A 310 -15.86 -13.50 -4.90
N SER A 311 -16.68 -13.73 -5.94
CA SER A 311 -17.17 -12.75 -6.90
C SER A 311 -17.60 -11.47 -6.20
N ALA A 312 -16.91 -10.42 -6.64
CA ALA A 312 -17.41 -9.08 -6.85
C ALA A 312 -18.65 -8.76 -6.02
N VAL A 313 -18.46 -7.99 -4.96
CA VAL A 313 -19.43 -6.93 -4.81
C VAL A 313 -18.95 -5.76 -5.65
N PRO A 314 -19.60 -5.49 -6.80
CA PRO A 314 -19.52 -4.15 -7.33
C PRO A 314 -20.04 -3.25 -6.20
N PRO A 315 -19.28 -2.25 -5.73
CA PRO A 315 -19.80 -1.35 -4.72
C PRO A 315 -21.19 -0.89 -5.17
N PRO A 316 -22.15 -0.70 -4.24
CA PRO A 316 -23.38 -0.04 -4.62
C PRO A 316 -22.99 1.23 -5.37
N ARG A 317 -23.39 1.35 -6.65
CA ARG A 317 -23.12 2.56 -7.44
C ARG A 317 -23.46 3.75 -6.55
N LEU A 318 -22.63 4.79 -6.50
CA LEU A 318 -22.86 5.98 -5.67
C LEU A 318 -24.30 6.54 -5.81
N ASP A 319 -24.93 6.33 -6.97
CA ASP A 319 -26.32 6.68 -7.26
C ASP A 319 -27.38 5.89 -6.48
N SER A 320 -27.06 4.68 -6.03
CA SER A 320 -27.96 3.79 -5.27
C SER A 320 -28.20 4.29 -3.84
N LEU A 321 -27.26 5.07 -3.28
CA LEU A 321 -27.31 5.52 -1.89
C LEU A 321 -28.06 6.85 -1.71
N ARG A 322 -28.22 7.64 -2.77
CA ARG A 322 -29.03 8.88 -2.76
C ARG A 322 -30.54 8.63 -2.57
N LYS A 323 -30.99 7.38 -2.68
CA LYS A 323 -32.40 6.99 -2.50
C LYS A 323 -32.73 6.44 -1.10
N THR A 324 -31.76 6.40 -0.19
CA THR A 324 -32.07 6.07 1.21
C THR A 324 -32.72 7.29 1.85
N LYS A 325 -34.05 7.32 1.74
CA LYS A 325 -34.94 8.33 2.31
C LYS A 325 -34.44 8.76 3.69
N ILE A 326 -34.08 10.03 3.79
CA ILE A 326 -34.16 10.81 5.02
C ILE A 326 -35.49 10.44 5.66
N PHE A 327 -35.44 9.74 6.80
CA PHE A 327 -36.58 9.61 7.70
C PHE A 327 -36.95 11.05 8.09
N GLN A 328 -37.93 11.62 7.40
CA GLN A 328 -38.65 12.78 7.89
C GLN A 328 -39.23 12.38 9.24
N ARG A 329 -38.61 12.85 10.33
CA ARG A 329 -39.27 12.93 11.63
C ARG A 329 -40.52 13.79 11.42
N GLN A 330 -41.69 13.17 11.36
CA GLN A 330 -42.92 13.90 11.56
C GLN A 330 -42.91 14.48 12.99
N PRO A 331 -43.18 15.77 13.19
CA PRO A 331 -43.42 16.30 14.53
C PRO A 331 -44.69 15.65 15.09
N SER A 332 -44.58 15.09 16.31
CA SER A 332 -45.75 14.64 17.07
C SER A 332 -46.74 15.78 17.26
N PRO A 333 -48.06 15.54 17.16
CA PRO A 333 -49.04 16.54 17.54
C PRO A 333 -48.93 16.81 19.05
N ALA A 334 -48.81 18.09 19.39
CA ALA A 334 -48.91 18.56 20.76
C ALA A 334 -50.23 18.08 21.36
N ARG A 335 -50.15 17.36 22.49
CA ARG A 335 -51.27 17.22 23.41
C ARG A 335 -51.50 18.59 24.04
N GLY A 336 -52.73 19.07 23.95
CA GLY A 336 -53.15 20.29 24.61
C GLY A 336 -53.23 20.13 26.12
N ASP A 337 -53.06 21.27 26.78
CA ASP A 337 -53.91 21.76 27.86
C ASP A 337 -54.37 23.17 27.46
#